data_AF-A0A2N2DKW0-F1
#
_entry.id   AF-A0A2N2DKW0-F1
#
_cell.length_a   1.000
_cell.length_b   1.000
_cell.length_c   1.000
_cell.angle_alpha   90.00
_cell.angle_beta   90.00
_cell.angle_gamma   90.00
#
_symmetry.space_group_name_H-M   'P 1'
#
loop_
_entity.id
_entity.type
_entity.pdbx_description
1 polymer ?
#
loop_
_entity_poly.entity_id
_entity_poly.type
_entity_poly.pdbx_seq_one_letter_code
_entity_poly.pdbx_strand_id
1 'polypeptide(L)'
;MAAVIVIGIPVLVLVVKRAGYFNRIVHNVNELALGKFEPDLPVLGNSTLARLAGNINTLRHGVKASLREQAKSERLKTELITNVSHDLRTPLTSVITYTELLKNSDLPPEDREAYIQIIDRKSKRLKVLIDDLFEASKMASGSVELVKQKVDLVQLLQQALAEHDETISESSLQFRVTNPDQPVYAVVDGQKLWRVFDCP
;
A
#
# COMPACT_ATOMS: atom_id res chain seq x y z
N MET A 1 28.55 16.90 -63.89
CA MET A 1 27.21 16.31 -63.65
C MET A 1 27.24 15.00 -62.87
N ALA A 2 28.12 14.04 -63.16
CA ALA A 2 28.15 12.75 -62.46
C ALA A 2 28.35 12.84 -60.92
N ALA A 3 29.24 13.72 -60.43
CA ALA A 3 29.51 13.88 -58.99
C ALA A 3 28.28 14.36 -58.18
N VAL A 4 27.43 15.20 -58.79
CA VAL A 4 26.21 15.73 -58.15
C VAL A 4 25.19 14.61 -57.95
N ILE A 5 25.08 13.69 -58.91
CA ILE A 5 24.15 12.55 -58.84
C ILE A 5 24.64 11.52 -57.82
N VAL A 6 25.95 11.22 -57.82
CA VAL A 6 26.57 10.22 -56.92
C VAL A 6 26.47 10.62 -55.44
N ILE A 7 26.55 11.91 -55.12
CA ILE A 7 26.45 12.40 -53.73
C ILE A 7 25.01 12.83 -53.38
N GLY A 8 24.29 13.41 -54.34
CA GLY A 8 22.95 13.95 -54.11
C GLY A 8 21.91 12.87 -53.78
N ILE A 9 21.94 11.73 -54.47
CA ILE A 9 20.97 10.64 -54.23
C ILE A 9 21.12 10.04 -52.82
N PRO A 10 22.33 9.65 -52.34
CA PRO A 10 22.50 9.15 -50.97
C PRO A 10 22.09 10.16 -49.89
N VAL A 11 22.43 11.44 -50.08
CA VAL A 11 22.07 12.51 -49.14
C VAL A 11 20.55 12.67 -49.09
N LEU A 12 19.88 12.69 -50.25
CA LEU A 12 18.42 12.77 -50.33
C LEU A 12 17.75 11.60 -49.61
N VAL A 13 18.21 10.36 -49.84
CA VAL A 13 17.69 9.17 -49.16
C VAL A 13 17.87 9.26 -47.65
N LEU A 14 19.01 9.78 -47.17
CA LEU A 14 19.29 9.94 -45.74
C LEU A 14 18.36 10.99 -45.11
N VAL A 15 18.14 12.12 -45.79
CA VAL A 15 17.22 13.18 -45.35
C VAL A 15 15.79 12.67 -45.28
N VAL A 16 15.31 11.97 -46.30
CA VAL A 16 13.94 11.40 -46.33
C VAL A 16 13.77 10.38 -45.19
N LYS A 17 14.75 9.50 -44.96
CA LYS A 17 14.70 8.55 -43.84
C LYS A 17 14.65 9.26 -42.48
N ARG A 18 15.45 10.33 -42.28
CA ARG A 18 15.42 11.12 -41.04
C ARG A 18 14.10 11.87 -40.85
N ALA A 19 13.55 12.46 -41.91
CA ALA A 19 12.26 13.15 -41.87
C ALA A 19 11.12 12.17 -41.53
N GLY A 20 11.13 10.98 -42.14
CA GLY A 20 10.16 9.92 -41.81
C GLY A 20 10.26 9.45 -40.36
N TYR A 21 11.49 9.30 -39.84
CA TYR A 21 11.69 8.95 -38.43
C TYR A 21 11.20 10.03 -37.46
N PHE A 22 11.51 11.29 -37.75
CA PHE A 22 11.00 12.44 -36.99
C PHE A 22 9.47 12.48 -36.98
N ASN A 23 8.83 12.28 -38.14
CA ASN A 23 7.37 12.28 -38.23
C ASN A 23 6.75 11.14 -37.40
N ARG A 24 7.38 9.96 -37.35
CA ARG A 24 6.95 8.87 -36.46
C ARG A 24 7.04 9.25 -34.99
N ILE A 25 8.12 9.93 -34.58
CA ILE A 25 8.26 10.41 -33.19
C ILE A 25 7.12 11.38 -32.85
N VAL A 26 6.88 12.39 -33.68
CA VAL A 26 5.81 13.38 -33.47
C VAL A 26 4.44 12.71 -33.37
N HIS A 27 4.14 11.78 -34.28
CA HIS A 27 2.86 11.06 -34.27
C HIS A 27 2.65 10.25 -32.97
N ASN A 28 3.67 9.53 -32.48
CA ASN A 28 3.56 8.76 -31.24
C ASN A 28 3.49 9.67 -30.00
N VAL A 29 4.15 10.83 -30.02
CA VAL A 29 4.03 11.81 -28.93
C VAL A 29 2.60 12.36 -28.85
N ASN A 30 1.96 12.61 -30.00
CA ASN A 30 0.55 13.00 -30.03
C ASN A 30 -0.36 11.87 -29.50
N GLU A 31 -0.10 10.61 -29.88
CA GLU A 31 -0.84 9.47 -29.34
C GLU A 31 -0.64 9.32 -27.80
N LEU A 32 0.57 9.57 -27.30
CA LEU A 32 0.86 9.61 -25.86
C LEU A 32 0.09 10.73 -25.15
N ALA A 33 -0.02 11.90 -25.76
CA ALA A 33 -0.83 13.01 -25.24
C ALA A 33 -2.34 12.67 -25.20
N LEU A 34 -2.80 11.79 -26.10
CA LEU A 34 -4.15 11.23 -26.11
C LEU A 34 -4.32 10.03 -25.16
N GLY A 35 -3.30 9.69 -24.36
CA GLY A 35 -3.36 8.62 -23.37
C GLY A 35 -3.10 7.21 -23.93
N LYS A 36 -2.60 7.09 -25.16
CA LYS A 36 -2.19 5.81 -25.75
C LYS A 36 -0.70 5.58 -25.52
N PHE A 37 -0.38 4.64 -24.65
CA PHE A 37 1.00 4.38 -24.21
C PHE A 37 1.70 3.24 -24.99
N GLU A 38 1.06 2.64 -25.98
CA GLU A 38 1.60 1.49 -26.72
C GLU A 38 1.44 1.66 -28.23
N PRO A 39 2.39 1.18 -29.05
CA PRO A 39 3.68 0.57 -28.69
C PRO A 39 4.80 1.60 -28.50
N ASP A 40 5.94 1.18 -27.93
CA ASP A 40 7.14 2.03 -27.79
C ASP A 40 7.71 2.54 -29.11
N LEU A 41 8.37 3.70 -29.06
CA LEU A 41 9.07 4.25 -30.21
C LEU A 41 10.31 3.39 -30.54
N PRO A 42 10.53 3.02 -31.81
CA PRO A 42 11.75 2.31 -32.20
C PRO A 42 12.96 3.24 -32.07
N VAL A 43 13.99 2.78 -31.37
CA VAL A 43 15.27 3.50 -31.22
C VAL A 43 16.24 3.01 -32.31
N LEU A 44 16.45 3.83 -33.34
CA LEU A 44 17.23 3.44 -34.53
C LEU A 44 18.62 4.09 -34.55
N GLY A 45 19.64 3.31 -34.18
CA GLY A 45 21.04 3.74 -34.16
C GLY A 45 21.36 4.75 -33.06
N ASN A 46 22.43 5.55 -33.26
CA ASN A 46 22.96 6.46 -32.25
C ASN A 46 22.73 7.95 -32.59
N SER A 47 21.71 8.25 -33.39
CA SER A 47 21.39 9.63 -33.78
C SER A 47 20.80 10.42 -32.61
N THR A 48 20.83 11.76 -32.72
CA THR A 48 20.13 12.65 -31.77
C THR A 48 18.63 12.33 -31.68
N LEU A 49 18.01 11.97 -32.81
CA LEU A 49 16.62 11.52 -32.87
C LEU A 49 16.41 10.19 -32.15
N ALA A 50 17.37 9.25 -32.22
CA ALA A 50 17.28 7.98 -31.51
C ALA A 50 17.37 8.18 -29.99
N ARG A 51 18.26 9.08 -29.52
CA ARG A 51 18.30 9.48 -28.11
C ARG A 51 17.00 10.13 -27.66
N LEU A 52 16.40 11.00 -28.48
CA LEU A 52 15.10 11.60 -28.19
C LEU A 52 13.99 10.55 -28.07
N ALA A 53 13.93 9.59 -29.00
CA ALA A 53 12.98 8.48 -28.94
C ALA A 53 13.15 7.64 -27.66
N GLY A 54 14.39 7.35 -27.26
CA GLY A 54 14.70 6.67 -26.01
C GLY A 54 14.21 7.45 -24.78
N ASN A 55 14.51 8.75 -24.70
CA ASN A 55 14.04 9.62 -23.62
C ASN A 55 12.51 9.68 -23.54
N ILE A 56 11.82 9.73 -24.69
CA ILE A 56 10.36 9.72 -24.76
C ILE A 56 9.80 8.38 -24.23
N ASN A 57 10.43 7.25 -24.56
CA ASN A 57 10.03 5.96 -24.00
C ASN A 57 10.23 5.92 -22.48
N THR A 58 11.36 6.44 -21.96
CA THR A 58 11.57 6.55 -20.50
C THR A 58 10.49 7.40 -19.84
N LEU A 59 10.17 8.57 -20.40
CA LEU A 59 9.09 9.43 -19.89
C LEU A 59 7.74 8.72 -19.92
N ARG A 60 7.44 8.03 -21.02
CA ARG A 60 6.22 7.23 -21.17
C ARG A 60 6.09 6.16 -20.08
N HIS A 61 7.15 5.39 -19.84
CA HIS A 61 7.15 4.39 -18.78
C HIS A 61 6.97 5.03 -17.41
N GLY A 62 7.61 6.17 -17.14
CA GLY A 62 7.43 6.93 -15.90
C GLY A 62 5.99 7.39 -15.69
N VAL A 63 5.36 7.99 -16.71
CA VAL A 63 3.96 8.43 -16.65
C VAL A 63 3.03 7.23 -16.47
N LYS A 64 3.23 6.14 -17.21
CA LYS A 64 2.43 4.91 -17.11
C LYS A 64 2.56 4.28 -15.71
N ALA A 65 3.76 4.27 -15.13
CA ALA A 65 4.00 3.80 -13.78
C ALA A 65 3.28 4.68 -12.75
N SER A 66 3.41 6.00 -12.85
CA SER A 66 2.74 6.96 -11.96
C SER A 66 1.21 6.83 -12.03
N LEU A 67 0.63 6.70 -13.23
CA LEU A 67 -0.82 6.48 -13.40
C LEU A 67 -1.28 5.16 -12.78
N ARG A 68 -0.50 4.08 -12.94
CA ARG A 68 -0.80 2.78 -12.30
C ARG A 68 -0.73 2.88 -10.78
N GLU A 69 0.27 3.56 -10.25
CA GLU A 69 0.43 3.78 -8.82
C GLU A 69 -0.72 4.63 -8.26
N GLN A 70 -1.11 5.69 -8.95
CA GLN A 70 -2.26 6.51 -8.59
C GLN A 70 -3.56 5.70 -8.60
N ALA A 71 -3.82 4.94 -9.68
CA ALA A 71 -5.01 4.10 -9.76
C ALA A 71 -5.02 3.01 -8.67
N LYS A 72 -3.86 2.45 -8.32
CA LYS A 72 -3.72 1.51 -7.21
C LYS A 72 -4.01 2.18 -5.87
N SER A 73 -3.48 3.39 -5.64
CA SER A 73 -3.73 4.17 -4.41
C SER A 73 -5.22 4.48 -4.25
N GLU A 74 -5.90 4.95 -5.30
CA GLU A 74 -7.34 5.24 -5.26
C GLU A 74 -8.19 3.98 -5.02
N ARG A 75 -7.83 2.85 -5.63
CA ARG A 75 -8.49 1.56 -5.35
C ARG A 75 -8.31 1.13 -3.90
N LEU A 76 -7.09 1.19 -3.37
CA LEU A 76 -6.80 0.85 -1.98
C LEU A 76 -7.55 1.76 -0.99
N LYS A 77 -7.63 3.06 -1.26
CA LYS A 77 -8.46 3.98 -0.45
C LYS A 77 -9.93 3.55 -0.44
N THR A 78 -10.47 3.23 -1.62
CA THR A 78 -11.88 2.82 -1.77
C THR A 78 -12.16 1.50 -1.06
N GLU A 79 -11.27 0.52 -1.20
CA GLU A 79 -11.35 -0.79 -0.51
C GLU A 79 -11.23 -0.62 1.00
N LEU A 80 -10.27 0.17 1.49
CA LEU A 80 -10.11 0.46 2.92
C LEU A 80 -11.38 1.05 3.52
N ILE A 81 -11.94 2.09 2.88
CA ILE A 81 -13.17 2.74 3.35
C ILE A 81 -14.34 1.76 3.35
N THR A 82 -14.49 0.97 2.28
CA THR A 82 -15.63 0.04 2.14
C THR A 82 -15.56 -1.08 3.17
N ASN A 83 -14.39 -1.72 3.31
CA ASN A 83 -14.18 -2.83 4.23
C ASN A 83 -14.33 -2.37 5.68
N VAL A 84 -13.68 -1.25 6.04
CA VAL A 84 -13.79 -0.73 7.40
C VAL A 84 -15.22 -0.27 7.71
N SER A 85 -15.90 0.39 6.77
CA SER A 85 -17.31 0.79 6.98
C SER A 85 -18.21 -0.40 7.29
N HIS A 86 -17.98 -1.55 6.64
CA HIS A 86 -18.70 -2.78 6.94
C HIS A 86 -18.35 -3.30 8.34
N ASP A 87 -17.06 -3.37 8.66
CA ASP A 87 -16.56 -3.91 9.93
C ASP A 87 -16.89 -3.04 11.15
N LEU A 88 -17.09 -1.73 10.96
CA LEU A 88 -17.61 -0.83 11.99
C LEU A 88 -19.12 -0.97 12.19
N ARG A 89 -19.89 -1.29 11.14
CA ARG A 89 -21.35 -1.40 11.21
C ARG A 89 -21.79 -2.53 12.14
N THR A 90 -21.18 -3.71 12.02
CA THR A 90 -21.55 -4.89 12.83
C THR A 90 -21.46 -4.67 14.35
N PRO A 91 -20.32 -4.22 14.92
CA PRO A 91 -20.22 -3.95 16.35
C PRO A 91 -21.11 -2.79 16.78
N LEU A 92 -21.29 -1.75 15.94
CA LEU A 92 -22.20 -0.65 16.24
C LEU A 92 -23.66 -1.11 16.33
N THR A 93 -24.13 -1.92 15.37
CA THR A 93 -25.48 -2.50 15.40
C THR A 93 -25.68 -3.35 16.65
N SER A 94 -24.67 -4.16 17.03
CA SER A 94 -24.72 -4.93 18.28
C SER A 94 -24.89 -4.01 19.49
N VAL A 95 -24.09 -2.93 19.61
CA VAL A 95 -24.20 -1.97 20.72
C VAL A 95 -25.60 -1.35 20.78
N ILE A 96 -26.15 -0.94 19.63
CA ILE A 96 -27.51 -0.39 19.55
C ILE A 96 -28.53 -1.41 20.04
N THR A 97 -28.50 -2.64 19.51
CA THR A 97 -29.45 -3.71 19.88
C THR A 97 -29.38 -4.04 21.37
N TYR A 98 -28.19 -4.25 21.93
CA TYR A 98 -28.07 -4.56 23.37
C TYR A 98 -28.47 -3.37 24.25
N THR A 99 -28.22 -2.14 23.79
CA THR A 99 -28.71 -0.93 24.48
C THR A 99 -30.24 -0.85 24.45
N GLU A 100 -30.88 -1.25 23.34
CA GLU A 100 -32.34 -1.35 23.25
C GLU A 100 -32.89 -2.44 24.17
N LEU A 101 -32.27 -3.62 24.20
CA LEU A 101 -32.65 -4.70 25.11
C LEU A 101 -32.55 -4.29 26.59
N LEU A 102 -31.52 -3.52 26.95
CA LEU A 102 -31.32 -3.00 28.31
C LEU A 102 -32.40 -2.02 28.78
N LYS A 103 -33.17 -1.41 27.87
CA LYS A 103 -34.29 -0.52 28.19
C LYS A 103 -35.52 -1.27 28.69
N ASN A 104 -35.59 -2.59 28.54
CA ASN A 104 -36.68 -3.39 29.06
C ASN A 104 -36.64 -3.44 30.60
N SER A 105 -37.75 -3.07 31.24
CA SER A 105 -37.89 -2.97 32.70
C SER A 105 -37.87 -4.34 33.39
N ASP A 106 -38.37 -5.38 32.72
CA ASP A 106 -38.51 -6.74 33.25
C ASP A 106 -37.28 -7.62 33.00
N LEU A 107 -36.11 -7.01 32.72
CA LEU A 107 -34.90 -7.75 32.43
C LEU A 107 -34.26 -8.33 33.70
N PRO A 108 -33.97 -9.65 33.76
CA PRO A 108 -33.25 -10.25 34.88
C PRO A 108 -31.89 -9.58 35.13
N PRO A 109 -31.42 -9.49 36.40
CA PRO A 109 -30.12 -8.90 36.72
C PRO A 109 -28.94 -9.58 36.00
N GLU A 110 -28.99 -10.90 35.82
CA GLU A 110 -27.94 -11.66 35.14
C GLU A 110 -27.85 -11.29 33.64
N ASP A 111 -28.98 -11.18 32.95
CA ASP A 111 -29.03 -10.77 31.55
C ASP A 111 -28.56 -9.31 31.37
N ARG A 112 -28.89 -8.44 32.33
CA ARG A 112 -28.45 -7.05 32.33
C ARG A 112 -26.93 -6.95 32.37
N GLU A 113 -26.30 -7.68 33.29
CA GLU A 113 -24.85 -7.72 33.42
C GLU A 113 -24.19 -8.29 32.16
N ALA A 114 -24.73 -9.38 31.62
CA ALA A 114 -24.26 -9.99 30.37
C ALA A 114 -24.32 -9.00 29.19
N TYR A 115 -25.42 -8.26 29.03
CA TYR A 115 -25.56 -7.27 27.96
C TYR A 115 -24.61 -6.10 28.11
N ILE A 116 -24.38 -5.62 29.34
CA ILE A 116 -23.38 -4.57 29.62
C ILE A 116 -21.97 -5.05 29.21
N GLN A 117 -21.60 -6.29 29.56
CA GLN A 117 -20.31 -6.87 29.17
C GLN A 117 -20.17 -6.99 27.64
N ILE A 118 -21.25 -7.36 26.94
CA ILE A 118 -21.24 -7.42 25.48
C ILE A 118 -21.04 -6.02 24.87
N ILE A 119 -21.75 -5.01 25.38
CA ILE A 119 -21.59 -3.62 24.92
C ILE A 119 -20.15 -3.14 25.13
N ASP A 120 -19.56 -3.38 26.31
CA ASP A 120 -18.18 -2.99 26.61
C ASP A 120 -17.19 -3.66 25.63
N ARG A 121 -17.31 -4.97 25.44
CA ARG A 121 -16.45 -5.71 24.50
C ARG A 121 -16.58 -5.21 23.06
N LYS A 122 -17.81 -4.96 22.59
CA LYS A 122 -18.07 -4.44 21.23
C LYS A 122 -17.55 -3.01 21.06
N SER A 123 -17.66 -2.18 22.09
CA SER A 123 -17.17 -0.80 22.09
C SER A 123 -15.64 -0.74 22.06
N LYS A 124 -14.97 -1.59 22.85
CA LYS A 124 -13.50 -1.75 22.81
C LYS A 124 -13.03 -2.24 21.45
N ARG A 125 -13.70 -3.22 20.84
CA ARG A 125 -13.38 -3.68 19.48
C ARG A 125 -13.57 -2.58 18.44
N LEU A 126 -14.65 -1.80 18.54
CA LEU A 126 -14.91 -0.67 17.64
C LEU A 126 -13.79 0.38 17.73
N LYS A 127 -13.31 0.67 18.94
CA LYS A 127 -12.17 1.58 19.15
C LYS A 127 -10.92 1.09 18.41
N VAL A 128 -10.55 -0.18 18.55
CA VAL A 128 -9.39 -0.76 17.86
C VAL A 128 -9.53 -0.63 16.34
N LEU A 129 -10.70 -0.93 15.78
CA LEU A 129 -10.95 -0.79 14.33
C LEU A 129 -10.81 0.67 13.83
N ILE A 130 -11.22 1.64 14.64
CA ILE A 130 -11.05 3.06 14.31
C ILE A 130 -9.57 3.46 14.35
N ASP A 131 -8.84 3.00 15.37
CA ASP A 131 -7.39 3.25 15.49
C ASP A 131 -6.64 2.65 14.30
N ASP A 132 -6.96 1.39 13.92
CA ASP A 132 -6.39 0.71 12.76
C ASP A 132 -6.68 1.43 11.44
N LEU A 133 -7.90 1.94 11.26
CA LEU A 133 -8.27 2.75 10.09
C LEU A 133 -7.43 4.03 9.99
N PHE A 134 -7.24 4.72 11.12
CA PHE A 134 -6.47 5.96 11.16
C PHE A 134 -5.00 5.71 10.81
N GLU A 135 -4.43 4.59 11.29
CA GLU A 135 -3.07 4.18 10.93
C GLU A 135 -2.93 3.80 9.46
N ALA A 136 -3.86 2.99 8.93
CA ALA A 136 -3.87 2.63 7.53
C ALA A 136 -4.00 3.86 6.62
N SER A 137 -4.83 4.84 7.01
CA SER A 137 -4.98 6.11 6.29
C SER A 137 -3.67 6.91 6.27
N LYS A 138 -2.98 7.03 7.41
CA LYS A 138 -1.65 7.66 7.47
C LYS A 138 -0.62 6.95 6.59
N MET A 139 -0.65 5.61 6.57
CA MET A 139 0.24 4.82 5.72
C MET A 139 -0.03 5.07 4.23
N ALA A 140 -1.31 5.13 3.84
CA ALA A 140 -1.73 5.38 2.47
C ALA A 140 -1.41 6.81 2.00
N SER A 141 -1.41 7.80 2.89
CA SER A 141 -1.02 9.19 2.55
C SER A 141 0.49 9.43 2.52
N GLY A 142 1.31 8.40 2.84
CA GLY A 142 2.76 8.53 2.96
C GLY A 142 3.21 9.39 4.15
N SER A 143 2.31 9.70 5.09
CA SER A 143 2.58 10.58 6.24
C SER A 143 3.07 9.81 7.48
N VAL A 144 3.46 8.55 7.33
CA VAL A 144 4.00 7.76 8.44
C VAL A 144 5.49 8.01 8.57
N GLU A 145 5.85 8.78 9.58
CA GLU A 145 7.22 8.84 10.06
C GLU A 145 7.50 7.60 10.93
N LEU A 146 8.53 6.85 10.57
CA LEU A 146 9.03 5.73 11.38
C LEU A 146 10.03 6.28 12.39
N VAL A 147 9.75 6.10 13.68
CA VAL A 147 10.68 6.48 14.75
C VAL A 147 11.64 5.32 14.96
N LYS A 148 12.68 5.26 14.12
CA LYS A 148 13.68 4.20 14.20
C LYS A 148 14.63 4.45 15.37
N GLN A 149 14.67 3.49 16.28
CA GLN A 149 15.59 3.49 17.41
C GLN A 149 16.25 2.12 17.55
N LYS A 150 17.35 2.05 18.30
CA LYS A 150 18.00 0.78 18.64
C LYS A 150 17.11 0.05 19.64
N VAL A 151 16.52 -1.07 19.22
CA VAL A 151 15.62 -1.90 20.05
C VAL A 151 16.24 -3.28 20.24
N ASP A 152 16.14 -3.83 21.44
CA ASP A 152 16.43 -5.24 21.71
C ASP A 152 15.22 -6.09 21.33
N LEU A 153 15.36 -6.88 20.26
CA LEU A 153 14.28 -7.72 19.75
C LEU A 153 13.89 -8.84 20.71
N VAL A 154 14.83 -9.34 21.52
CA VAL A 154 14.58 -10.41 22.48
C VAL A 154 13.66 -9.89 23.58
N GLN A 155 13.96 -8.70 24.11
CA GLN A 155 13.14 -8.06 25.13
C GLN A 155 11.75 -7.69 24.59
N LEU A 156 11.66 -7.18 23.36
CA LEU A 156 10.39 -6.81 22.74
C LEU A 156 9.47 -8.03 22.55
N LEU A 157 10.03 -9.17 22.12
CA LEU A 157 9.28 -10.42 21.96
C LEU A 157 8.83 -10.99 23.31
N GLN A 158 9.69 -10.92 24.34
CA GLN A 158 9.33 -11.34 25.69
C GLN A 158 8.18 -10.51 26.28
N GLN A 159 8.16 -9.20 26.03
CA GLN A 159 7.05 -8.34 26.44
C GLN A 159 5.74 -8.76 25.79
N ALA A 160 5.75 -8.97 24.47
CA ALA A 160 4.56 -9.43 23.75
C ALA A 160 4.06 -10.79 24.27
N LEU A 161 4.97 -11.74 24.53
CA LEU A 161 4.59 -13.03 25.10
C LEU A 161 3.99 -12.91 26.51
N ALA A 162 4.53 -12.02 27.35
CA ALA A 162 4.03 -11.80 28.71
C ALA A 162 2.62 -11.21 28.74
N GLU A 163 2.23 -10.40 27.76
CA GLU A 163 0.86 -9.88 27.63
C GLU A 163 -0.16 -10.97 27.27
N HIS A 164 0.29 -12.07 26.68
CA HIS A 164 -0.56 -13.21 26.31
C HIS A 164 -0.41 -14.41 27.26
N ASP A 165 0.31 -14.27 28.38
CA ASP A 165 0.69 -15.38 29.26
C ASP A 165 -0.53 -16.14 29.82
N GLU A 166 -1.59 -15.40 30.17
CA GLU A 166 -2.86 -15.96 30.66
C GLU A 166 -3.58 -16.76 29.56
N THR A 167 -3.70 -16.19 28.36
CA THR A 167 -4.28 -16.85 27.18
C THR A 167 -3.48 -18.08 26.75
N ILE A 168 -2.15 -18.02 26.83
CA ILE A 168 -1.23 -19.12 26.52
C ILE A 168 -1.43 -20.25 27.54
N SER A 169 -1.51 -19.91 28.81
CA SER A 169 -1.70 -20.86 29.91
C SER A 169 -3.07 -21.57 29.87
N GLU A 170 -4.11 -20.88 29.39
CA GLU A 170 -5.44 -21.46 29.18
C GLU A 170 -5.55 -22.30 27.89
N SER A 171 -4.57 -22.19 26.98
CA SER A 171 -4.57 -22.92 25.72
C SER A 171 -4.03 -24.35 25.88
N SER A 172 -4.45 -25.26 25.00
CA SER A 172 -3.89 -26.62 24.91
C SER A 172 -2.55 -26.69 24.16
N LEU A 173 -2.00 -25.54 23.76
CA LEU A 173 -0.82 -25.44 22.90
C LEU A 173 0.46 -25.34 23.75
N GLN A 174 1.52 -26.03 23.30
CA GLN A 174 2.85 -25.90 23.92
C GLN A 174 3.68 -24.84 23.20
N PHE A 175 3.93 -23.72 23.86
CA PHE A 175 4.79 -22.66 23.34
C PHE A 175 6.25 -22.97 23.67
N ARG A 176 7.10 -23.04 22.62
CA ARG A 176 8.54 -23.23 22.77
C ARG A 176 9.28 -22.01 22.27
N VAL A 177 9.79 -21.21 23.20
CA VAL A 177 10.53 -19.98 22.91
C VAL A 177 12.02 -20.27 23.07
N THR A 178 12.81 -20.02 22.01
CA THR A 178 14.27 -20.20 22.02
C THR A 178 14.91 -18.85 21.79
N ASN A 179 15.64 -18.36 22.80
CA ASN A 179 16.29 -17.06 22.73
C ASN A 179 17.81 -17.26 22.64
N PRO A 180 18.52 -16.43 21.86
CA PRO A 180 19.97 -16.37 21.92
C PRO A 180 20.44 -15.82 23.27
N ASP A 181 21.62 -16.25 23.73
CA ASP A 181 22.22 -15.79 25.00
C ASP A 181 22.62 -14.30 24.98
N GLN A 182 22.68 -13.68 23.79
CA GLN A 182 23.07 -12.28 23.62
C GLN A 182 21.89 -11.43 23.10
N PRO A 183 21.78 -10.17 23.55
CA PRO A 183 20.81 -9.21 23.02
C PRO A 183 20.91 -9.06 21.50
N VAL A 184 19.77 -9.08 20.82
CA VAL A 184 19.71 -8.87 19.36
C VAL A 184 19.20 -7.46 19.11
N TYR A 185 20.11 -6.55 18.80
CA TYR A 185 19.74 -5.16 18.51
C TYR A 185 19.43 -4.94 17.03
N ALA A 186 18.31 -4.28 16.77
CA ALA A 186 17.93 -3.81 15.43
C ALA A 186 17.51 -2.32 15.46
N VAL A 187 17.73 -1.63 14.34
CA VAL A 187 17.29 -0.23 14.17
C VAL A 187 15.90 -0.24 13.53
N VAL A 188 14.88 -0.20 14.38
CA VAL A 188 13.48 -0.41 14.02
C VAL A 188 12.58 0.56 14.79
N ASP A 189 11.33 0.69 14.34
CA ASP A 189 10.29 1.34 15.13
C ASP A 189 9.73 0.32 16.13
N GLY A 190 10.09 0.48 17.41
CA GLY A 190 9.77 -0.50 18.46
C GLY A 190 8.26 -0.67 18.68
N GLN A 191 7.48 0.41 18.61
CA GLN A 191 6.02 0.35 18.79
C GLN A 191 5.35 -0.40 17.64
N LYS A 192 5.76 -0.11 16.39
CA LYS A 192 5.22 -0.80 15.23
C LYS A 192 5.65 -2.26 15.17
N LEU A 193 6.87 -2.58 15.57
CA LEU A 193 7.34 -3.96 15.60
C LEU A 193 6.69 -4.78 16.72
N TRP A 194 6.45 -4.19 17.89
CA TRP A 194 5.68 -4.84 18.97
C TRP A 194 4.27 -5.20 18.49
N ARG A 195 3.59 -4.31 17.76
CA ARG A 195 2.29 -4.62 17.14
C ARG A 195 2.31 -5.81 16.17
N VAL A 196 3.44 -6.07 15.50
CA VAL A 196 3.57 -7.26 14.63
C VAL A 196 3.65 -8.53 15.47
N PHE A 197 4.24 -8.45 16.67
CA PHE A 197 4.27 -9.57 17.62
C PHE A 197 2.95 -9.75 18.37
N ASP A 198 2.22 -8.66 18.63
CA ASP A 198 0.92 -8.65 19.31
C ASP A 198 -0.24 -9.04 18.39
N CYS A 199 -0.06 -8.97 17.06
CA CYS A 199 -1.14 -9.31 16.13
C CYS A 199 -1.52 -10.80 16.25
N PRO A 200 -2.82 -11.11 16.50
CA PRO A 200 -3.30 -12.49 16.63
C PRO A 200 -3.31 -13.26 15.31
#